data_AF-A0A956ET38-F1
#
_entry.id   AF-A0A956ET38-F1
#
_cell.length_a   1.000
_cell.length_b   1.000
_cell.length_c   1.000
_cell.angle_alpha   90.00
_cell.angle_beta   90.00
_cell.angle_gamma   90.00
#
_symmetry.space_group_name_H-M   'P 1'
#
loop_
_entity.id
_entity.type
_entity.pdbx_description
1 polymer ?
#
loop_
_entity_poly.entity_id
_entity_poly.type
_entity_poly.pdbx_seq_one_letter_code
_entity_poly.pdbx_strand_id
1 'polypeptide(L)'
;IASGPRMELGFGLEWADHTQLDYVLQELRRFPHKAWPLIRAGLRSPVVRNRNMALAALSPWGMDAWPVDARGLLQAALREEPDDGVRERFQTLLANGRLDG
;
A
#
# COMPACT_ATOMS: atom_id res chain seq x y z
N ILE A 1 10.12 -8.44 -0.38
CA ILE A 1 9.05 -7.51 0.06
C ILE A 1 9.19 -6.08 -0.50
N ALA A 2 9.92 -5.13 0.10
CA ALA A 2 9.84 -3.70 -0.27
C ALA A 2 10.88 -3.24 -1.31
N SER A 3 11.09 -4.02 -2.37
CA SER A 3 12.15 -3.82 -3.36
C SER A 3 11.83 -2.79 -4.47
N GLY A 4 10.69 -2.11 -4.38
CA GLY A 4 10.23 -1.13 -5.36
C GLY A 4 9.13 -1.69 -6.27
N PRO A 5 8.24 -0.81 -6.80
CA PRO A 5 7.07 -1.22 -7.55
C PRO A 5 7.46 -1.83 -8.91
N ARG A 6 6.78 -2.93 -9.26
CA ARG A 6 6.87 -3.66 -10.54
C ARG A 6 5.48 -4.20 -10.88
N MET A 7 5.36 -4.89 -12.01
CA MET A 7 4.11 -5.51 -12.47
C MET A 7 3.99 -6.97 -12.04
N GLU A 8 4.63 -7.37 -10.93
CA GLU A 8 4.66 -8.77 -10.50
C GLU A 8 3.29 -9.20 -9.97
N LEU A 9 2.90 -10.44 -10.30
CA LEU A 9 1.62 -11.00 -9.90
C LEU A 9 1.68 -11.72 -8.53
N GLY A 10 2.87 -12.13 -8.08
CA GLY A 10 3.05 -12.71 -6.75
C GLY A 10 2.60 -14.17 -6.63
N PHE A 11 2.69 -14.96 -7.70
CA PHE A 11 2.26 -16.37 -7.73
C PHE A 11 3.45 -17.33 -7.69
N GLY A 12 3.41 -18.32 -6.81
CA GLY A 12 4.46 -19.32 -6.65
C GLY A 12 5.04 -19.32 -5.24
N LEU A 13 5.85 -20.34 -4.93
CA LEU A 13 6.47 -20.50 -3.61
C LEU A 13 7.49 -19.39 -3.32
N GLU A 14 8.14 -18.86 -4.36
CA GLU A 14 9.07 -17.73 -4.27
C GLU A 14 8.40 -16.42 -3.84
N TRP A 15 7.06 -16.36 -3.86
CA TRP A 15 6.26 -15.22 -3.42
C TRP A 15 5.58 -15.44 -2.06
N ALA A 16 5.91 -16.52 -1.34
CA ALA A 16 5.28 -16.85 -0.07
C ALA A 16 5.25 -15.68 0.92
N ASP A 17 6.38 -14.96 1.07
CA ASP A 17 6.45 -13.79 1.95
C ASP A 17 5.49 -12.67 1.52
N HIS A 18 5.31 -12.48 0.20
CA HIS A 18 4.39 -11.49 -0.36
C HIS A 18 2.93 -11.89 -0.14
N THR A 19 2.61 -13.17 -0.29
CA THR A 19 1.31 -13.73 0.04
C THR A 19 1.00 -13.58 1.55
N GLN A 20 1.97 -13.85 2.42
CA GLN A 20 1.81 -13.65 3.86
C GLN A 20 1.57 -12.17 4.19
N LEU A 21 2.32 -11.26 3.57
CA LEU A 21 2.10 -9.83 3.74
C LEU A 21 0.68 -9.42 3.32
N ASP A 22 0.14 -9.96 2.23
CA ASP A 22 -1.24 -9.68 1.81
C ASP A 22 -2.29 -10.05 2.87
N TYR A 23 -2.11 -11.20 3.53
CA TYR A 23 -3.01 -11.60 4.63
C TYR A 23 -2.90 -10.64 5.82
N VAL A 24 -1.69 -10.23 6.17
CA VAL A 24 -1.46 -9.30 7.29
C VAL A 24 -2.06 -7.93 6.97
N LEU A 25 -1.81 -7.38 5.76
CA LEU A 25 -2.27 -6.06 5.33
C LEU A 25 -3.79 -5.90 5.45
N GLN A 26 -4.57 -6.94 5.17
CA GLN A 26 -6.03 -6.91 5.28
C GLN A 26 -6.51 -6.48 6.67
N GLU A 27 -5.81 -6.88 7.73
CA GLU A 27 -6.20 -6.59 9.12
C GLU A 27 -5.64 -5.25 9.64
N LEU A 28 -4.62 -4.69 8.98
CA LEU A 28 -3.89 -3.52 9.49
C LEU A 28 -4.74 -2.25 9.55
N ARG A 29 -5.87 -2.19 8.82
CA ARG A 29 -6.85 -1.10 8.93
C ARG A 29 -7.32 -0.84 10.36
N ARG A 30 -7.24 -1.85 11.25
CA ARG A 30 -7.68 -1.79 12.65
C ARG A 30 -6.63 -1.23 13.61
N PHE A 31 -5.41 -0.96 13.14
CA PHE A 31 -4.28 -0.59 14.00
C PHE A 31 -3.54 0.69 13.53
N PRO A 32 -4.18 1.88 13.61
CA PRO A 32 -3.56 3.14 13.25
C PRO A 32 -2.20 3.36 13.94
N HIS A 33 -1.27 4.00 13.22
CA HIS A 33 0.11 4.29 13.60
C HIS A 33 1.02 3.07 13.82
N LYS A 34 0.58 2.04 14.57
CA LYS A 34 1.40 0.86 14.90
C LYS A 34 1.68 0.00 13.69
N ALA A 35 0.72 -0.11 12.78
CA ALA A 35 0.86 -0.92 11.58
C ALA A 35 1.59 -0.24 10.42
N TRP A 36 2.00 1.03 10.59
CA TRP A 36 2.60 1.83 9.53
C TRP A 36 3.82 1.20 8.86
N PRO A 37 4.79 0.61 9.59
CA PRO A 37 5.97 0.04 8.96
C PRO A 37 5.65 -1.05 7.92
N LEU A 38 4.62 -1.86 8.18
CA LEU A 38 4.18 -2.93 7.28
C LEU A 38 3.39 -2.39 6.08
N ILE A 39 2.50 -1.40 6.31
CA ILE A 39 1.81 -0.71 5.21
C ILE A 39 2.82 -0.04 4.29
N ARG A 40 3.80 0.68 4.85
CA ARG A 40 4.89 1.31 4.07
C ARG A 40 5.67 0.29 3.24
N ALA A 41 5.96 -0.88 3.79
CA ALA A 41 6.62 -1.96 3.05
C ALA A 41 5.74 -2.47 1.88
N GLY A 42 4.44 -2.64 2.13
CA GLY A 42 3.47 -3.05 1.11
C GLY A 42 3.31 -2.04 -0.03
N LEU A 43 3.31 -0.74 0.27
CA LEU A 43 3.28 0.35 -0.73
C LEU A 43 4.50 0.32 -1.67
N ARG A 44 5.63 -0.23 -1.23
CA ARG A 44 6.86 -0.41 -2.02
C ARG A 44 7.04 -1.83 -2.58
N SER A 45 6.02 -2.67 -2.53
CA SER A 45 6.11 -4.04 -3.01
C SER A 45 6.24 -4.08 -4.55
N PRO A 46 7.05 -4.98 -5.13
CA PRO A 46 7.03 -5.27 -6.56
C PRO A 46 5.71 -5.91 -7.00
N VAL A 47 4.93 -6.48 -6.08
CA VAL A 47 3.66 -7.14 -6.38
C VAL A 47 2.50 -6.15 -6.32
N VAL A 48 1.75 -6.06 -7.43
CA VAL A 48 0.60 -5.14 -7.60
C VAL A 48 -0.43 -5.30 -6.48
N ARG A 49 -0.74 -6.55 -6.13
CA ARG A 49 -1.74 -6.88 -5.09
C ARG A 49 -1.36 -6.35 -3.71
N ASN A 50 -0.09 -6.49 -3.29
CA ASN A 50 0.37 -5.94 -2.01
C ASN A 50 0.21 -4.41 -1.95
N ARG A 51 0.51 -3.70 -3.05
CA ARG A 51 0.35 -2.24 -3.11
C ARG A 51 -1.11 -1.84 -2.95
N ASN A 52 -2.00 -2.53 -3.66
CA ASN A 52 -3.45 -2.36 -3.50
C ASN A 52 -3.93 -2.63 -2.07
N MET A 53 -3.42 -3.69 -1.44
CA MET A 53 -3.77 -4.03 -0.07
C MET A 53 -3.26 -3.01 0.95
N ALA A 54 -2.06 -2.47 0.75
CA ALA A 54 -1.51 -1.43 1.61
C ALA A 54 -2.29 -0.11 1.51
N LEU A 55 -2.69 0.29 0.29
CA LEU A 55 -3.58 1.44 0.08
C LEU A 55 -4.94 1.24 0.75
N ALA A 56 -5.54 0.05 0.60
CA ALA A 56 -6.80 -0.30 1.24
C ALA A 56 -6.70 -0.33 2.77
N ALA A 57 -5.56 -0.75 3.32
CA ALA A 57 -5.32 -0.76 4.77
C ALA A 57 -5.17 0.66 5.35
N LEU A 58 -4.55 1.57 4.60
CA LEU A 58 -4.32 2.95 5.02
C LEU A 58 -5.58 3.83 4.90
N SER A 59 -6.42 3.58 3.89
CA SER A 59 -7.61 4.39 3.57
C SER A 59 -8.55 4.65 4.77
N PRO A 60 -8.94 3.64 5.58
CA PRO A 60 -9.85 3.84 6.71
C PRO A 60 -9.30 4.72 7.84
N TRP A 61 -7.98 4.90 7.93
CA TRP A 61 -7.39 5.75 8.97
C TRP A 61 -7.75 7.22 8.76
N GLY A 62 -7.92 7.65 7.51
CA GLY A 62 -8.11 9.05 7.16
C GLY A 62 -6.86 9.90 7.41
N MET A 63 -6.78 11.05 6.74
CA MET A 63 -5.55 11.87 6.75
C MET A 63 -5.13 12.32 8.16
N ASP A 64 -6.08 12.56 9.06
CA ASP A 64 -5.79 13.03 10.42
C ASP A 64 -5.05 11.99 11.28
N ALA A 65 -5.20 10.70 10.97
CA ALA A 65 -4.48 9.61 11.64
C ALA A 65 -3.32 9.06 10.81
N TRP A 66 -2.97 9.71 9.69
CA TRP A 66 -1.80 9.30 8.93
C TRP A 66 -0.51 9.64 9.69
N PRO A 67 0.49 8.74 9.65
CA PRO A 67 1.85 9.07 10.07
C PRO A 67 2.39 10.29 9.33
N VAL A 68 3.24 11.07 10.00
CA VAL A 68 3.79 12.34 9.49
C VAL A 68 4.48 12.20 8.13
N ASP A 69 5.11 11.05 7.87
CA ASP A 69 5.83 10.75 6.63
C ASP A 69 4.95 10.15 5.53
N ALA A 70 3.70 9.78 5.84
CA ALA A 70 2.84 9.03 4.92
C ALA A 70 2.55 9.81 3.64
N ARG A 71 2.22 11.10 3.72
CA ARG A 71 1.91 11.92 2.54
C ARG A 71 3.08 11.99 1.57
N GLY A 72 4.29 12.26 2.07
CA GLY A 72 5.50 12.33 1.24
C GLY A 72 5.85 10.98 0.60
N LEU A 73 5.67 9.88 1.34
CA LEU A 73 5.90 8.53 0.84
C LEU A 73 4.88 8.11 -0.23
N LEU A 74 3.60 8.45 -0.05
CA LEU A 74 2.55 8.21 -1.06
C LEU A 74 2.85 8.99 -2.35
N GLN A 75 3.28 10.25 -2.25
CA GLN A 75 3.67 11.05 -3.42
C GLN A 75 4.92 10.49 -4.13
N ALA A 76 5.89 9.98 -3.38
CA ALA A 76 7.06 9.32 -3.97
C ALA A 76 6.64 8.02 -4.67
N ALA A 77 5.85 7.16 -4.02
CA ALA A 77 5.36 5.93 -4.59
C ALA A 77 4.51 6.16 -5.85
N LEU A 78 3.65 7.19 -5.85
CA LEU A 78 2.85 7.56 -7.02
C LEU A 78 3.71 7.88 -8.26
N ARG A 79 4.86 8.54 -8.07
CA ARG A 79 5.77 8.87 -9.18
C ARG A 79 6.47 7.65 -9.77
N GLU A 80 6.64 6.61 -8.97
CA GLU A 80 7.31 5.36 -9.35
C GLU A 80 6.33 4.27 -9.81
N GLU A 81 5.01 4.48 -9.67
CA GLU A 81 4.01 3.43 -9.87
C GLU A 81 3.81 3.07 -11.36
N PRO A 82 4.13 1.82 -11.77
CA PRO A 82 3.96 1.37 -13.14
C PRO A 82 2.54 0.94 -13.50
N ASP A 83 1.71 0.54 -12.52
CA ASP A 83 0.34 0.09 -12.77
C ASP A 83 -0.64 1.27 -12.73
N ASP A 84 -1.36 1.49 -13.83
CA ASP A 84 -2.28 2.63 -13.94
C ASP A 84 -3.45 2.56 -12.95
N GLY A 85 -3.94 1.37 -12.62
CA GLY A 85 -5.03 1.19 -11.65
C GLY A 85 -4.56 1.45 -10.21
N VAL A 86 -3.36 1.02 -9.87
CA VAL A 86 -2.75 1.37 -8.57
C VAL A 86 -2.43 2.86 -8.51
N ARG A 87 -1.96 3.46 -9.61
CA ARG A 87 -1.68 4.90 -9.71
C ARG A 87 -2.92 5.73 -9.43
N GLU A 88 -4.06 5.38 -10.03
CA GLU A 88 -5.35 6.03 -9.78
C GLU A 88 -5.71 5.96 -8.29
N ARG A 89 -5.55 4.79 -7.66
CA ARG A 89 -5.83 4.63 -6.22
C ARG A 89 -4.91 5.47 -5.34
N PHE A 90 -3.63 5.61 -5.68
CA PHE A 90 -2.74 6.56 -5.00
C PHE A 90 -3.25 8.00 -5.13
N GLN A 91 -3.67 8.42 -6.33
CA GLN A 91 -4.19 9.77 -6.58
C GLN A 91 -5.45 10.03 -5.77
N THR A 92 -6.42 9.11 -5.80
CA THR A 92 -7.67 9.19 -5.04
C THR A 92 -7.39 9.28 -3.53
N LEU A 93 -6.50 8.42 -3.01
CA LEU A 93 -6.16 8.45 -1.59
C LEU A 93 -5.48 9.76 -1.19
N LEU A 94 -4.57 10.30 -2.01
CA LEU A 94 -3.88 11.57 -1.75
C LEU A 94 -4.81 12.79 -1.84
N ALA A 95 -5.80 12.75 -2.72
CA ALA A 95 -6.78 13.82 -2.91
C ALA A 95 -7.85 13.81 -1.81
N ASN A 96 -8.41 12.64 -1.51
CA ASN A 96 -9.64 12.51 -0.72
C ASN A 96 -9.39 11.95 0.68
N GLY A 97 -8.21 11.38 0.92
CA GLY A 97 -7.86 10.74 2.20
C GLY A 97 -8.50 9.38 2.38
N ARG A 98 -9.29 8.93 1.39
CA ARG A 98 -9.98 7.65 1.33
C ARG A 98 -10.05 7.16 -0.10
N LEU A 99 -10.21 5.85 -0.24
CA LEU A 99 -10.57 5.18 -1.48
C LEU A 99 -12.08 4.94 -1.49
N ASP A 100 -12.69 5.09 -2.66
CA ASP A 100 -14.06 4.64 -2.88
C ASP A 100 -14.08 3.09 -2.84
N GLY A 101 -15.08 2.55 -2.14
CA GLY A 101 -15.20 1.12 -1.81
C GLY A 101 -15.74 0.29 -2.96
#